data_AF-A0A350JIV8-F1
#
_entry.id   AF-A0A350JIV8-F1
#
_cell.length_a   1.000
_cell.length_b   1.000
_cell.length_c   1.000
_cell.angle_alpha   90.00
_cell.angle_beta   90.00
_cell.angle_gamma   90.00
#
_symmetry.space_group_name_H-M   'P 1'
#
loop_
_entity.id
_entity.type
_entity.pdbx_description
1 polymer ?
#
loop_
_entity_poly.entity_id
_entity_poly.type
_entity_poly.pdbx_seq_one_letter_code
_entity_poly.pdbx_strand_id
1 'polypeptide(L)'
;MKSINKTLIAIGLVAVSGAFLTSCNKTVTSGKVDGNWDVTSGAMNESWSTEDYSETTSSTFNGSTVSSTTTIKDGNDTDTDGSTTNMTISYTFDKKTGDYTTTRVQTTNEIDMYATYYVYNDSSDTYDYEGTFERVSARTSTITEAGLFTVTGDAGDDIEKNSQIVFHMMSMDEDFNEEYSYFDETSGDELDRVDIYEAEYNFNTGETDYNRPESSDEGAESITGSSSSSLIWTVTELDKETMTVEWSDETNYVDEKENDNNYQSSSSGSWTLTAK
;
A
#
# COMPACT_ATOMS: atom_id res chain seq x y z
N MET A 1 17.46 -19.81 -0.52
CA MET A 1 16.84 -18.66 0.15
C MET A 1 15.69 -18.26 -0.73
N LYS A 2 14.45 -18.56 -0.32
CA LYS A 2 13.27 -18.05 -1.03
C LYS A 2 13.21 -16.55 -0.74
N SER A 3 13.13 -15.76 -1.81
CA SER A 3 12.82 -14.33 -1.77
C SER A 3 11.62 -14.13 -0.84
N ILE A 4 11.81 -13.38 0.24
CA ILE A 4 10.70 -12.87 1.03
C ILE A 4 10.08 -11.82 0.13
N ASN A 5 8.86 -12.07 -0.36
CA ASN A 5 8.04 -11.10 -1.07
C ASN A 5 7.76 -9.91 -0.13
N LYS A 6 8.73 -9.02 0.02
CA LYS A 6 8.55 -7.71 0.65
C LYS A 6 7.88 -6.86 -0.41
N THR A 7 6.56 -6.84 -0.42
CA THR A 7 5.83 -5.81 -1.15
C THR A 7 6.03 -4.51 -0.37
N LEU A 8 7.15 -3.83 -0.63
CA LEU A 8 7.49 -2.58 0.01
C LEU A 8 6.60 -1.48 -0.60
N ILE A 9 5.36 -1.31 -0.11
CA ILE A 9 4.56 -0.13 -0.43
C ILE A 9 5.08 1.02 0.45
N ALA A 10 6.25 1.55 0.09
CA ALA A 10 6.84 2.70 0.75
C ALA A 10 6.09 3.97 0.35
N ILE A 11 5.05 4.35 1.10
CA ILE A 11 4.59 5.74 1.16
C ILE A 11 5.39 6.42 2.26
N GLY A 12 6.61 6.86 1.93
CA GLY A 12 7.44 7.61 2.86
C GLY A 12 6.91 9.03 3.06
N LEU A 13 6.28 9.31 4.21
CA LEU A 13 5.97 10.67 4.66
C LEU A 13 7.03 11.18 5.63
N VAL A 14 7.75 12.22 5.24
CA VAL A 14 8.56 13.04 6.16
C VAL A 14 7.75 14.29 6.51
N ALA A 15 7.38 14.45 7.79
CA ALA A 15 6.69 15.64 8.27
C ALA A 15 7.67 16.82 8.39
N VAL A 16 7.47 17.88 7.60
CA VAL A 16 8.10 19.19 7.85
C VAL A 16 7.06 20.31 7.71
N SER A 17 6.89 21.04 8.80
CA SER A 17 6.14 22.29 8.87
C SER A 17 6.83 23.38 8.02
N GLY A 18 6.17 23.82 6.93
CA GLY A 18 6.68 24.86 6.05
C GLY A 18 5.55 25.74 5.48
N ALA A 19 5.72 27.05 5.60
CA ALA A 19 4.72 28.09 5.42
C ALA A 19 3.93 28.04 4.10
N PHE A 20 2.60 28.06 4.22
CA PHE A 20 1.66 28.34 3.14
C PHE A 20 2.02 29.67 2.44
N LEU A 21 2.61 29.58 1.25
CA LEU A 21 2.70 30.71 0.36
C LEU A 21 1.30 30.95 -0.21
N THR A 22 0.71 32.05 0.22
CA THR A 22 -0.48 32.68 -0.36
C THR A 22 -0.22 33.06 -1.82
N SER A 23 -0.17 32.08 -2.71
CA SER A 23 -0.49 32.30 -4.12
C SER A 23 -2.02 32.21 -4.24
N CYS A 24 -2.62 33.06 -5.06
CA CYS A 24 -4.07 33.22 -5.10
C CYS A 24 -4.77 31.88 -5.38
N ASN A 25 -5.37 31.27 -4.35
CA ASN A 25 -6.32 30.15 -4.48
C ASN A 25 -7.49 30.63 -5.35
N LYS A 26 -7.39 30.44 -6.66
CA LYS A 26 -8.52 30.58 -7.56
C LYS A 26 -9.42 29.37 -7.35
N THR A 27 -10.61 29.62 -6.81
CA THR A 27 -11.68 28.63 -6.71
C THR A 27 -12.04 28.15 -8.12
N VAL A 28 -11.82 26.87 -8.39
CA VAL A 28 -12.03 26.21 -9.70
C VAL A 28 -13.54 26.11 -9.97
N THR A 29 -14.00 26.39 -11.21
CA THR A 29 -15.43 26.37 -11.58
C THR A 29 -15.83 25.35 -12.64
N SER A 30 -14.96 24.39 -13.01
CA SER A 30 -15.39 23.24 -13.82
C SER A 30 -16.30 22.31 -13.02
N GLY A 31 -17.52 22.09 -13.52
CA GLY A 31 -18.43 21.07 -13.03
C GLY A 31 -18.06 19.63 -13.44
N LYS A 32 -16.94 19.41 -14.14
CA LYS A 32 -16.62 18.09 -14.73
C LYS A 32 -15.88 17.13 -13.81
N VAL A 33 -15.17 17.57 -12.78
CA VAL A 33 -14.43 16.68 -11.85
C VAL A 33 -15.13 16.52 -10.50
N ASP A 34 -16.06 17.42 -10.16
CA ASP A 34 -16.85 17.36 -8.94
C ASP A 34 -17.65 16.05 -8.84
N GLY A 35 -17.56 15.38 -7.69
CA GLY A 35 -18.27 14.12 -7.44
C GLY A 35 -17.34 12.91 -7.29
N ASN A 36 -17.92 11.74 -7.45
CA ASN A 36 -17.30 10.45 -7.16
C ASN A 36 -16.77 9.81 -8.44
N TRP A 37 -15.56 9.26 -8.36
CA TRP A 37 -14.85 8.64 -9.47
C TRP A 37 -14.25 7.32 -9.03
N ASP A 38 -14.49 6.26 -9.80
CA ASP A 38 -13.83 4.98 -9.60
C ASP A 38 -12.67 4.86 -10.60
N VAL A 39 -11.47 4.48 -10.14
CA VAL A 39 -10.35 4.17 -11.04
C VAL A 39 -10.64 2.80 -11.66
N THR A 40 -10.80 2.77 -12.98
CA THR A 40 -11.22 1.56 -13.71
C THR A 40 -10.09 0.86 -14.43
N SER A 41 -8.97 1.54 -14.67
CA SER A 41 -7.77 0.92 -15.25
C SER A 41 -6.56 1.85 -15.13
N GLY A 42 -5.37 1.29 -15.33
CA GLY A 42 -4.15 2.07 -15.42
C GLY A 42 -2.88 1.23 -15.50
N ALA A 43 -1.76 1.93 -15.50
CA ALA A 43 -0.43 1.35 -15.38
C ALA A 43 0.42 2.21 -14.47
N MET A 44 1.33 1.59 -13.73
CA MET A 44 2.25 2.29 -12.84
C MET A 44 3.63 1.67 -12.89
N ASN A 45 4.65 2.51 -12.73
CA ASN A 45 6.03 2.12 -12.62
C ASN A 45 6.61 2.79 -11.39
N GLU A 46 7.28 2.00 -10.57
CA GLU A 46 7.95 2.44 -9.36
C GLU A 46 9.41 2.02 -9.46
N SER A 47 10.27 2.85 -8.90
CA SER A 47 11.69 2.55 -8.77
C SER A 47 12.21 3.08 -7.45
N TRP A 48 13.12 2.31 -6.87
CA TRP A 48 13.89 2.69 -5.69
C TRP A 48 15.33 2.27 -5.89
N SER A 49 16.29 3.11 -5.54
CA SER A 49 17.71 2.74 -5.65
C SER A 49 18.60 3.43 -4.62
N THR A 50 19.62 2.70 -4.19
CA THR A 50 20.81 3.17 -3.49
C THR A 50 22.05 2.87 -4.36
N GLU A 51 23.26 2.99 -3.80
CA GLU A 51 24.50 2.71 -4.55
C GLU A 51 24.61 1.24 -5.01
N ASP A 52 24.24 0.29 -4.14
CA ASP A 52 24.43 -1.15 -4.37
C ASP A 52 23.14 -1.94 -4.62
N TYR A 53 21.97 -1.30 -4.43
CA TYR A 53 20.65 -1.92 -4.60
C TYR A 53 19.76 -1.10 -5.53
N SER A 54 19.01 -1.78 -6.39
CA SER A 54 17.90 -1.15 -7.13
C SER A 54 16.70 -2.08 -7.22
N GLU A 55 15.52 -1.52 -7.10
CA GLU A 55 14.25 -2.19 -7.30
C GLU A 55 13.41 -1.41 -8.31
N THR A 56 12.84 -2.13 -9.27
CA THR A 56 11.91 -1.55 -10.25
C THR A 56 10.67 -2.41 -10.35
N THR A 57 9.51 -1.80 -10.15
CA THR A 57 8.22 -2.47 -10.23
C THR A 57 7.41 -1.88 -11.38
N SER A 58 6.90 -2.72 -12.28
CA SER A 58 5.94 -2.34 -13.32
C SER A 58 4.62 -3.05 -13.07
N SER A 59 3.52 -2.30 -13.07
CA SER A 59 2.20 -2.84 -12.77
C SER A 59 1.13 -2.38 -13.74
N THR A 60 0.10 -3.21 -13.88
CA THR A 60 -1.14 -2.89 -14.60
C THR A 60 -2.33 -3.08 -13.67
N PHE A 61 -3.35 -2.25 -13.84
CA PHE A 61 -4.57 -2.28 -13.05
C PHE A 61 -5.79 -2.36 -13.97
N ASN A 62 -6.75 -3.20 -13.60
CA ASN A 62 -7.98 -3.41 -14.39
C ASN A 62 -9.26 -2.95 -13.66
N GLY A 63 -9.13 -2.14 -12.60
CA GLY A 63 -10.25 -1.67 -11.79
C GLY A 63 -10.53 -2.53 -10.55
N SER A 64 -9.97 -3.74 -10.48
CA SER A 64 -10.17 -4.66 -9.35
C SER A 64 -8.92 -5.45 -8.93
N THR A 65 -7.93 -5.54 -9.81
CA THR A 65 -6.70 -6.30 -9.59
C THR A 65 -5.52 -5.54 -10.16
N VAL A 66 -4.46 -5.43 -9.35
CA VAL A 66 -3.13 -4.99 -9.76
C VAL A 66 -2.30 -6.24 -10.06
N SER A 67 -1.66 -6.27 -11.22
CA SER A 67 -0.65 -7.28 -11.57
C SER A 67 0.69 -6.59 -11.73
N SER A 68 1.70 -7.03 -10.97
CA SER A 68 2.99 -6.38 -10.84
C SER A 68 4.12 -7.33 -11.21
N THR A 69 5.21 -6.77 -11.72
CA THR A 69 6.49 -7.45 -11.91
C THR A 69 7.56 -6.57 -11.28
N THR A 70 8.24 -7.10 -10.28
CA THR A 70 9.31 -6.42 -9.54
C THR A 70 10.64 -7.05 -9.90
N THR A 71 11.62 -6.24 -10.29
CA THR A 71 12.99 -6.64 -10.54
C THR A 71 13.89 -6.02 -9.48
N ILE A 72 14.60 -6.85 -8.73
CA ILE A 72 15.55 -6.43 -7.70
C ILE A 72 16.96 -6.71 -8.22
N LYS A 73 17.87 -5.76 -8.04
CA LYS A 73 19.31 -5.93 -8.25
C LYS A 73 20.03 -5.61 -6.96
N ASP A 74 20.87 -6.54 -6.52
CA ASP A 74 21.72 -6.40 -5.35
C ASP A 74 23.13 -6.89 -5.73
N GLY A 75 24.05 -5.93 -5.93
CA GLY A 75 25.37 -6.20 -6.48
C GLY A 75 25.32 -6.85 -7.87
N ASN A 76 25.70 -8.14 -7.97
CA ASN A 76 25.70 -8.90 -9.22
C ASN A 76 24.46 -9.81 -9.39
N ASP A 77 23.62 -9.89 -8.37
CA ASP A 77 22.42 -10.72 -8.41
C ASP A 77 21.25 -9.91 -8.95
N THR A 78 20.40 -10.58 -9.73
CA THR A 78 19.16 -10.00 -10.25
C THR A 78 18.06 -11.01 -10.03
N ASP A 79 17.02 -10.60 -9.32
CA ASP A 79 15.82 -11.38 -9.08
C ASP A 79 14.62 -10.72 -9.75
N THR A 80 13.62 -11.50 -10.13
CA THR A 80 12.40 -10.99 -10.77
C THR A 80 11.20 -11.80 -10.32
N ASP A 81 10.31 -11.13 -9.59
CA ASP A 81 9.11 -11.72 -9.01
C ASP A 81 7.85 -11.06 -9.58
N GLY A 82 6.78 -11.86 -9.67
CA GLY A 82 5.47 -11.41 -10.11
C GLY A 82 4.46 -11.56 -8.98
N SER A 83 3.57 -10.58 -8.84
CA SER A 83 2.52 -10.60 -7.82
C SER A 83 1.18 -10.10 -8.37
N THR A 84 0.10 -10.51 -7.71
CA THR A 84 -1.25 -10.04 -8.01
C THR A 84 -1.96 -9.69 -6.72
N THR A 85 -2.53 -8.49 -6.66
CA THR A 85 -3.21 -7.96 -5.48
C THR A 85 -4.59 -7.47 -5.89
N ASN A 86 -5.62 -7.86 -5.15
CA ASN A 86 -6.94 -7.29 -5.38
C ASN A 86 -6.99 -5.88 -4.79
N MET A 87 -7.47 -4.91 -5.57
CA MET A 87 -7.50 -3.51 -5.19
C MET A 87 -8.65 -2.78 -5.88
N THR A 88 -9.30 -1.87 -5.16
CA THR A 88 -10.19 -0.86 -5.75
C THR A 88 -9.75 0.52 -5.27
N ILE A 89 -9.83 1.53 -6.13
CA ILE A 89 -9.49 2.91 -5.79
C ILE A 89 -10.64 3.80 -6.25
N SER A 90 -11.08 4.69 -5.36
CA SER A 90 -12.09 5.70 -5.65
C SER A 90 -11.68 7.06 -5.13
N TYR A 91 -12.07 8.11 -5.85
CA TYR A 91 -11.85 9.51 -5.51
C TYR A 91 -13.18 10.23 -5.36
N THR A 92 -13.26 11.13 -4.40
CA THR A 92 -14.34 12.11 -4.26
C THR A 92 -13.72 13.48 -4.29
N PHE A 93 -14.19 14.36 -5.17
CA PHE A 93 -13.77 15.76 -5.25
C PHE A 93 -14.93 16.67 -4.88
N ASP A 94 -14.76 17.54 -3.89
CA ASP A 94 -15.66 18.67 -3.63
C ASP A 94 -15.03 19.95 -4.16
N LYS A 95 -15.54 20.44 -5.29
CA LYS A 95 -15.00 21.66 -5.90
C LYS A 95 -15.19 22.92 -5.05
N LYS A 96 -16.23 22.98 -4.21
CA LYS A 96 -16.58 24.21 -3.50
C LYS A 96 -15.58 24.50 -2.40
N THR A 97 -15.10 23.44 -1.76
CA THR A 97 -14.12 23.51 -0.68
C THR A 97 -12.71 23.29 -1.19
N GLY A 98 -12.56 22.56 -2.30
CA GLY A 98 -11.27 22.06 -2.78
C GLY A 98 -10.85 20.79 -2.03
N ASP A 99 -11.75 20.16 -1.26
CA ASP A 99 -11.45 18.92 -0.56
C ASP A 99 -11.45 17.74 -1.52
N TYR A 100 -10.57 16.78 -1.29
CA TYR A 100 -10.68 15.46 -1.89
C TYR A 100 -10.62 14.36 -0.83
N THR A 101 -11.16 13.21 -1.19
CA THR A 101 -10.98 11.97 -0.46
C THR A 101 -10.66 10.86 -1.43
N THR A 102 -9.65 10.06 -1.13
CA THR A 102 -9.35 8.82 -1.84
C THR A 102 -9.66 7.66 -0.91
N THR A 103 -10.37 6.66 -1.39
CA THR A 103 -10.55 5.40 -0.68
C THR A 103 -9.97 4.27 -1.52
N ARG A 104 -8.98 3.58 -0.95
CA ARG A 104 -8.36 2.38 -1.51
C ARG A 104 -8.69 1.18 -0.63
N VAL A 105 -9.27 0.15 -1.22
CA VAL A 105 -9.43 -1.16 -0.55
C VAL A 105 -8.48 -2.12 -1.24
N GLN A 106 -7.64 -2.81 -0.48
CA GLN A 106 -6.69 -3.77 -1.03
C GLN A 106 -6.61 -5.03 -0.17
N THR A 107 -6.38 -6.18 -0.80
CA THR A 107 -6.13 -7.45 -0.10
C THR A 107 -4.74 -7.94 -0.44
N THR A 108 -3.84 -7.99 0.55
CA THR A 108 -2.49 -8.54 0.44
C THR A 108 -2.41 -9.88 1.16
N ASN A 109 -1.63 -10.81 0.59
CA ASN A 109 -1.33 -12.07 1.23
C ASN A 109 0.15 -12.11 1.58
N GLU A 110 0.48 -12.33 2.84
CA GLU A 110 1.87 -12.36 3.33
C GLU A 110 2.14 -13.65 4.09
N ILE A 111 3.41 -14.07 4.08
CA ILE A 111 3.89 -15.18 4.90
C ILE A 111 4.64 -14.54 6.07
N ASP A 112 4.02 -14.55 7.25
CA ASP A 112 4.47 -13.70 8.36
C ASP A 112 5.28 -14.44 9.41
N MET A 113 5.11 -15.76 9.52
CA MET A 113 5.69 -16.50 10.63
C MET A 113 6.02 -17.95 10.29
N TYR A 114 7.16 -18.38 10.83
CA TYR A 114 7.55 -19.77 10.97
C TYR A 114 7.54 -20.13 12.45
N ALA A 115 6.68 -21.06 12.85
CA ALA A 115 6.62 -21.50 14.24
C ALA A 115 6.42 -23.01 14.32
N THR A 116 6.75 -23.59 15.48
CA THR A 116 6.55 -25.00 15.76
C THR A 116 5.12 -25.24 16.23
N TYR A 117 4.47 -26.29 15.75
CA TYR A 117 3.18 -26.72 16.28
C TYR A 117 3.23 -28.07 16.98
N TYR A 118 2.27 -28.21 17.89
CA TYR A 118 2.04 -29.38 18.71
C TYR A 118 0.60 -29.84 18.55
N VAL A 119 0.37 -31.14 18.70
CA VAL A 119 -0.97 -31.73 18.75
C VAL A 119 -1.20 -32.29 20.16
N TYR A 120 -2.41 -32.07 20.69
CA TYR A 120 -2.77 -32.59 22.01
C TYR A 120 -3.02 -34.10 21.95
N ASN A 121 -2.35 -34.85 22.82
CA ASN A 121 -2.46 -36.29 22.94
C ASN A 121 -3.27 -36.67 24.17
N ASP A 122 -4.55 -37.02 23.95
CA ASP A 122 -5.48 -37.46 25.00
C ASP A 122 -4.98 -38.66 25.83
N SER A 123 -4.10 -39.49 25.27
CA SER A 123 -3.63 -40.71 25.95
C SER A 123 -2.55 -40.44 26.98
N SER A 124 -1.71 -39.43 26.74
CA SER A 124 -0.62 -39.03 27.64
C SER A 124 -0.91 -37.74 28.40
N ASP A 125 -1.98 -37.01 28.05
CA ASP A 125 -2.28 -35.68 28.58
C ASP A 125 -1.11 -34.71 28.34
N THR A 126 -0.54 -34.77 27.13
CA THR A 126 0.63 -33.97 26.72
C THR A 126 0.41 -33.34 25.35
N TYR A 127 1.24 -32.34 25.04
CA TYR A 127 1.35 -31.76 23.71
C TYR A 127 2.58 -32.33 23.01
N ASP A 128 2.36 -33.09 21.95
CA ASP A 128 3.42 -33.76 21.21
C ASP A 128 3.84 -32.87 20.03
N TYR A 129 5.15 -32.70 19.86
CA TYR A 129 5.71 -31.94 18.74
C TYR A 129 5.46 -32.70 17.43
N GLU A 130 4.85 -32.03 16.45
CA GLU A 130 4.56 -32.62 15.14
C GLU A 130 5.36 -31.95 14.02
N GLY A 131 5.66 -30.65 14.12
CA GLY A 131 6.42 -29.98 13.08
C GLY A 131 6.52 -28.48 13.21
N THR A 132 6.81 -27.84 12.07
CA THR A 132 6.77 -26.40 11.87
C THR A 132 5.70 -26.05 10.84
N PHE A 133 5.07 -24.89 11.02
CA PHE A 133 4.11 -24.36 10.06
C PHE A 133 4.53 -22.97 9.58
N GLU A 134 4.06 -22.65 8.39
CA GLU A 134 4.00 -21.31 7.81
C GLU A 134 2.62 -20.70 8.09
N ARG A 135 2.58 -19.48 8.64
CA ARG A 135 1.34 -18.70 8.74
C ARG A 135 1.23 -17.80 7.53
N VAL A 136 0.15 -17.97 6.77
CA VAL A 136 -0.26 -17.05 5.70
C VAL A 136 -1.32 -16.10 6.26
N SER A 137 -1.07 -14.80 6.18
CA SER A 137 -2.05 -13.77 6.49
C SER A 137 -2.67 -13.25 5.21
N ALA A 138 -3.99 -13.07 5.22
CA ALA A 138 -4.74 -12.38 4.19
C ALA A 138 -5.27 -11.07 4.79
N ARG A 139 -4.51 -9.98 4.65
CA ARG A 139 -4.89 -8.65 5.15
C ARG A 139 -5.76 -7.94 4.11
N THR A 140 -6.96 -7.55 4.50
CA THR A 140 -7.76 -6.58 3.74
C THR A 140 -7.72 -5.24 4.45
N SER A 141 -7.12 -4.24 3.80
CA SER A 141 -7.00 -2.87 4.29
C SER A 141 -7.94 -1.93 3.54
N THR A 142 -8.61 -1.06 4.27
CA THR A 142 -9.32 0.12 3.74
C THR A 142 -8.54 1.36 4.14
N ILE A 143 -7.88 1.98 3.16
CA ILE A 143 -7.06 3.17 3.33
C ILE A 143 -7.85 4.36 2.81
N THR A 144 -8.09 5.34 3.67
CA THR A 144 -8.76 6.60 3.34
C THR A 144 -7.78 7.75 3.47
N GLU A 145 -7.53 8.42 2.37
CA GLU A 145 -6.73 9.64 2.32
C GLU A 145 -7.67 10.84 2.18
N ALA A 146 -7.45 11.90 2.97
CA ALA A 146 -8.18 13.15 2.82
C ALA A 146 -7.23 14.34 2.74
N GLY A 147 -7.60 15.31 1.92
CA GLY A 147 -6.74 16.46 1.67
C GLY A 147 -7.41 17.56 0.86
N LEU A 148 -6.59 18.50 0.40
CA LEU A 148 -7.00 19.56 -0.52
C LEU A 148 -6.41 19.30 -1.90
N PHE A 149 -7.16 19.60 -2.95
CA PHE A 149 -6.63 19.62 -4.31
C PHE A 149 -6.69 21.03 -4.88
N THR A 150 -5.72 21.34 -5.74
CA THR A 150 -5.73 22.56 -6.55
C THR A 150 -5.60 22.20 -8.02
N VAL A 151 -6.10 23.06 -8.89
CA VAL A 151 -5.93 22.89 -10.34
C VAL A 151 -5.09 24.04 -10.86
N THR A 152 -4.02 23.71 -11.59
CA THR A 152 -3.15 24.68 -12.26
C THR A 152 -3.12 24.41 -13.77
N GLY A 153 -2.99 25.47 -14.57
CA GLY A 153 -2.96 25.38 -16.03
C GLY A 153 -3.45 26.65 -16.74
N ASP A 154 -3.15 26.78 -18.03
CA ASP A 154 -3.48 27.96 -18.86
C ASP A 154 -4.99 28.11 -19.15
N ALA A 155 -5.82 27.12 -18.79
CA ALA A 155 -7.23 27.01 -19.17
C ALA A 155 -8.23 27.85 -18.33
N GLY A 156 -7.76 28.69 -17.40
CA GLY A 156 -8.66 29.50 -16.57
C GLY A 156 -9.32 28.69 -15.45
N ASP A 157 -10.65 28.80 -15.30
CA ASP A 157 -11.38 28.18 -14.19
C ASP A 157 -11.90 26.75 -14.52
N ASP A 158 -11.61 26.24 -15.73
CA ASP A 158 -12.02 24.91 -16.20
C ASP A 158 -10.86 23.90 -16.23
N ILE A 159 -11.13 22.63 -15.88
CA ILE A 159 -10.21 21.52 -16.12
C ILE A 159 -10.34 21.12 -17.59
N GLU A 160 -9.23 21.18 -18.31
CA GLU A 160 -9.10 20.79 -19.71
C GLU A 160 -7.91 19.85 -19.87
N LYS A 161 -7.70 19.38 -21.09
CA LYS A 161 -6.48 18.64 -21.44
C LYS A 161 -5.25 19.48 -21.08
N ASN A 162 -4.29 18.84 -20.42
CA ASN A 162 -3.06 19.39 -19.85
C ASN A 162 -3.25 20.24 -18.58
N SER A 163 -4.45 20.31 -18.01
CA SER A 163 -4.59 20.80 -16.63
C SER A 163 -3.85 19.89 -15.66
N GLN A 164 -3.24 20.49 -14.65
CA GLN A 164 -2.61 19.78 -13.55
C GLN A 164 -3.53 19.82 -12.32
N ILE A 165 -3.76 18.67 -11.71
CA ILE A 165 -4.41 18.54 -10.40
C ILE A 165 -3.32 18.21 -9.40
N VAL A 166 -3.13 19.07 -8.40
CA VAL A 166 -2.11 18.92 -7.37
C VAL A 166 -2.79 18.58 -6.05
N PHE A 167 -2.40 17.46 -5.45
CA PHE A 167 -2.97 16.95 -4.21
C PHE A 167 -2.11 17.30 -3.01
N HIS A 168 -2.77 17.71 -1.94
CA HIS A 168 -2.18 18.04 -0.65
C HIS A 168 -2.85 17.19 0.43
N MET A 169 -2.24 16.04 0.73
CA MET A 169 -2.72 15.16 1.78
C MET A 169 -2.63 15.84 3.14
N MET A 170 -3.70 15.72 3.94
CA MET A 170 -3.80 16.22 5.30
C MET A 170 -3.96 15.11 6.34
N SER A 171 -4.55 13.98 5.94
CA SER A 171 -4.67 12.78 6.78
C SER A 171 -4.74 11.52 5.94
N MET A 172 -4.34 10.42 6.56
CA MET A 172 -4.52 9.07 6.06
C MET A 172 -4.93 8.19 7.24
N ASP A 173 -6.01 7.45 7.05
CA ASP A 173 -6.50 6.45 7.99
C ASP A 173 -6.49 5.09 7.30
N GLU A 174 -6.07 4.04 8.00
CA GLU A 174 -6.14 2.65 7.56
C GLU A 174 -6.90 1.84 8.59
N ASP A 175 -7.96 1.17 8.17
CA ASP A 175 -8.60 0.08 8.92
C ASP A 175 -8.25 -1.24 8.24
N PHE A 176 -7.84 -2.26 8.99
CA PHE A 176 -7.52 -3.57 8.42
C PHE A 176 -8.20 -4.70 9.19
N ASN A 177 -8.47 -5.78 8.45
CA ASN A 177 -8.82 -7.08 9.00
C ASN A 177 -7.93 -8.14 8.34
N GLU A 178 -7.41 -9.05 9.14
CA GLU A 178 -6.54 -10.14 8.73
C GLU A 178 -7.19 -11.48 9.03
N GLU A 179 -7.05 -12.41 8.09
CA GLU A 179 -7.37 -13.83 8.31
C GLU A 179 -6.11 -14.67 8.22
N TYR A 180 -5.96 -15.63 9.13
CA TYR A 180 -4.78 -16.49 9.22
C TYR A 180 -5.11 -17.90 8.76
N SER A 181 -4.23 -18.43 7.91
CA SER A 181 -4.19 -19.83 7.48
C SER A 181 -2.82 -20.43 7.82
N TYR A 182 -2.80 -21.72 8.14
CA TYR A 182 -1.64 -22.41 8.67
C TYR A 182 -1.30 -23.58 7.78
N PHE A 183 -0.05 -23.70 7.35
CA PHE A 183 0.39 -24.76 6.44
C PHE A 183 1.61 -25.46 7.02
N ASP A 184 1.60 -26.78 7.05
CA ASP A 184 2.78 -27.54 7.46
C ASP A 184 3.94 -27.26 6.48
N GLU A 185 5.09 -26.84 7.01
CA GLU A 185 6.23 -26.39 6.19
C GLU A 185 6.77 -27.51 5.28
N THR A 186 6.68 -28.76 5.74
CA THR A 186 7.28 -29.90 5.04
C THR A 186 6.37 -30.44 3.93
N SER A 187 5.08 -30.59 4.23
CA SER A 187 4.10 -31.16 3.31
C SER A 187 3.40 -30.09 2.45
N GLY A 188 3.30 -28.85 2.94
CA GLY A 188 2.48 -27.79 2.37
C GLY A 188 0.99 -27.98 2.59
N ASP A 189 0.59 -28.97 3.40
CA ASP A 189 -0.82 -29.23 3.70
C ASP A 189 -1.36 -28.20 4.70
N GLU A 190 -2.59 -27.74 4.45
CA GLU A 190 -3.29 -26.84 5.37
C GLU A 190 -3.58 -27.57 6.69
N LEU A 191 -3.20 -26.95 7.79
CA LEU A 191 -3.41 -27.44 9.14
C LEU A 191 -4.74 -26.93 9.68
N ASP A 192 -5.52 -27.82 10.30
CA ASP A 192 -6.70 -27.38 11.03
C ASP A 192 -6.27 -26.74 12.35
N ARG A 193 -6.48 -25.42 12.44
CA ARG A 193 -6.18 -24.60 13.62
C ARG A 193 -6.76 -25.18 14.92
N VAL A 194 -7.88 -25.89 14.86
CA VAL A 194 -8.49 -26.45 16.08
C VAL A 194 -7.70 -27.62 16.68
N ASP A 195 -6.83 -28.22 15.89
CA ASP A 195 -6.04 -29.42 16.23
C ASP A 195 -4.58 -29.09 16.56
N ILE A 196 -4.13 -27.86 16.30
CA ILE A 196 -2.74 -27.43 16.52
C ILE A 196 -2.61 -26.40 17.65
N TYR A 197 -1.45 -26.40 18.30
CA TYR A 197 -1.07 -25.50 19.38
C TYR A 197 0.34 -24.95 19.18
N GLU A 198 0.54 -23.68 19.54
CA GLU A 198 1.83 -23.02 19.66
C GLU A 198 2.31 -23.08 21.12
N ALA A 199 3.61 -23.28 21.29
CA ALA A 199 4.23 -23.27 22.62
C ALA A 199 4.78 -21.88 22.94
N GLU A 200 4.31 -21.29 24.04
CA GLU A 200 4.81 -20.02 24.57
C GLU A 200 5.50 -20.28 25.92
N TYR A 201 6.79 -19.95 26.01
CA TYR A 201 7.53 -20.12 27.26
C TYR A 201 7.46 -18.86 28.11
N ASN A 202 6.85 -18.98 29.30
CA ASN A 202 6.76 -17.89 30.25
C ASN A 202 8.02 -17.83 31.12
N PHE A 203 8.90 -16.87 30.83
CA PHE A 203 10.15 -16.67 31.58
C PHE A 203 9.97 -16.33 33.07
N ASN A 204 8.79 -15.86 33.49
CA ASN A 204 8.52 -15.51 34.88
C ASN A 204 8.12 -16.73 35.72
N THR A 205 7.37 -17.67 35.14
CA THR A 205 6.90 -18.88 35.84
C THR A 205 7.81 -20.08 35.57
N GLY A 206 8.53 -20.08 34.44
CA GLY A 206 9.31 -21.23 33.96
C GLY A 206 8.45 -22.33 33.35
N GLU A 207 7.19 -22.03 33.03
CA GLU A 207 6.21 -22.95 32.46
C GLU A 207 6.02 -22.67 30.95
N THR A 208 5.64 -23.70 30.21
CA THR A 208 5.25 -23.58 28.79
C THR A 208 3.74 -23.66 28.70
N ASP A 209 3.13 -22.62 28.15
CA ASP A 209 1.71 -22.60 27.80
C ASP A 209 1.55 -23.06 26.35
N TYR A 210 0.50 -23.84 26.09
CA TYR A 210 0.16 -24.31 24.75
C TYR A 210 -1.15 -23.67 24.33
N ASN A 211 -1.04 -22.67 23.45
CA ASN A 211 -2.16 -21.86 23.01
C ASN A 211 -2.55 -22.22 21.58
N ARG A 212 -3.84 -22.16 21.28
CA ARG A 212 -4.27 -22.30 19.88
C ARG A 212 -3.79 -21.05 19.11
N PRO A 213 -3.28 -21.22 17.88
CA PRO A 213 -2.98 -20.07 17.04
C PRO A 213 -4.22 -19.20 16.83
N GLU A 214 -4.01 -17.90 16.64
CA GLU A 214 -5.06 -16.94 16.34
C GLU A 214 -5.74 -17.26 14.99
N SER A 215 -6.97 -16.81 14.76
CA SER A 215 -7.60 -16.91 13.41
C SER A 215 -7.45 -15.66 12.59
N SER A 216 -7.21 -14.53 13.25
CA SER A 216 -7.45 -13.22 12.68
C SER A 216 -6.92 -12.15 13.62
N ASP A 217 -6.63 -10.99 13.05
CA ASP A 217 -6.36 -9.76 13.77
C ASP A 217 -7.09 -8.59 13.09
N GLU A 218 -7.38 -7.54 13.85
CA GLU A 218 -7.99 -6.33 13.33
C GLU A 218 -7.37 -5.10 13.98
N GLY A 219 -7.25 -4.02 13.21
CA GLY A 219 -6.63 -2.82 13.71
C GLY A 219 -6.94 -1.59 12.90
N ALA A 220 -6.51 -0.46 13.43
CA ALA A 220 -6.64 0.84 12.81
C ALA A 220 -5.38 1.67 13.07
N GLU A 221 -4.90 2.34 12.02
CA GLU A 221 -3.78 3.27 12.06
C GLU A 221 -4.21 4.62 11.49
N SER A 222 -3.73 5.72 12.09
CA SER A 222 -4.07 7.06 11.64
C SER A 222 -2.84 7.96 11.62
N ILE A 223 -2.66 8.68 10.53
CA ILE A 223 -1.63 9.69 10.36
C ILE A 223 -2.32 11.03 10.09
N THR A 224 -2.02 12.03 10.92
CA THR A 224 -2.48 13.40 10.70
C THR A 224 -1.28 14.31 10.45
N GLY A 225 -1.30 15.05 9.34
CA GLY A 225 -0.22 15.97 8.98
C GLY A 225 -0.25 16.34 7.50
N SER A 226 0.28 17.51 7.16
CA SER A 226 0.45 17.92 5.76
C SER A 226 1.70 17.27 5.15
N SER A 227 1.55 16.57 4.03
CA SER A 227 2.72 16.10 3.27
C SER A 227 3.44 17.27 2.58
N SER A 228 4.78 17.19 2.50
CA SER A 228 5.60 18.08 1.66
C SER A 228 5.72 17.60 0.22
N SER A 229 5.42 16.32 -0.04
CA SER A 229 5.24 15.80 -1.39
C SER A 229 3.79 16.04 -1.83
N SER A 230 3.60 16.24 -3.13
CA SER A 230 2.28 16.44 -3.71
C SER A 230 2.18 15.57 -4.95
N LEU A 231 1.23 14.64 -4.95
CA LEU A 231 0.89 13.90 -6.16
C LEU A 231 0.39 14.91 -7.20
N ILE A 232 0.91 14.82 -8.42
CA ILE A 232 0.49 15.69 -9.53
C ILE A 232 -0.11 14.80 -10.60
N TRP A 233 -1.36 15.11 -10.98
CA TRP A 233 -2.01 14.52 -12.14
C TRP A 233 -2.00 15.51 -13.28
N THR A 234 -1.58 15.09 -14.45
CA THR A 234 -1.78 15.80 -15.71
C THR A 234 -2.95 15.16 -16.44
N VAL A 235 -4.03 15.91 -16.62
CA VAL A 235 -5.23 15.45 -17.34
C VAL A 235 -4.91 15.30 -18.82
N THR A 236 -4.97 14.08 -19.35
CA THR A 236 -4.69 13.82 -20.77
C THR A 236 -5.97 13.79 -21.61
N GLU A 237 -7.08 13.39 -20.99
CA GLU A 237 -8.42 13.38 -21.58
C GLU A 237 -9.48 13.60 -20.47
N LEU A 238 -10.52 14.38 -20.77
CA LEU A 238 -11.64 14.60 -19.85
C LEU A 238 -12.93 14.80 -20.64
N ASP A 239 -13.87 13.87 -20.46
CA ASP A 239 -15.25 14.02 -20.87
C ASP A 239 -16.18 14.11 -19.63
N LYS A 240 -17.48 13.84 -19.78
CA LYS A 240 -18.43 13.95 -18.65
C LYS A 240 -18.44 12.72 -17.74
N GLU A 241 -18.05 11.57 -18.27
CA GLU A 241 -18.17 10.27 -17.61
C GLU A 241 -16.79 9.64 -17.39
N THR A 242 -15.76 10.08 -18.10
CA THR A 242 -14.41 9.54 -18.03
C THR A 242 -13.34 10.63 -17.93
N MET A 243 -12.28 10.32 -17.18
CA MET A 243 -11.09 11.13 -17.03
C MET A 243 -9.86 10.25 -17.14
N THR A 244 -8.91 10.64 -17.99
CA THR A 244 -7.61 9.98 -18.08
C THR A 244 -6.54 10.94 -17.59
N VAL A 245 -5.67 10.45 -16.72
CA VAL A 245 -4.57 11.23 -16.14
C VAL A 245 -3.26 10.48 -16.26
N GLU A 246 -2.18 11.23 -16.41
CA GLU A 246 -0.82 10.78 -16.14
C GLU A 246 -0.37 11.37 -14.81
N TRP A 247 0.38 10.61 -14.02
CA TRP A 247 0.83 11.07 -12.72
C TRP A 247 2.28 10.67 -12.46
N SER A 248 2.93 11.42 -11.59
CA SER A 248 4.29 11.13 -11.12
C SER A 248 4.48 11.67 -9.72
N ASP A 249 5.30 10.95 -8.94
CA ASP A 249 5.83 11.39 -7.66
C ASP A 249 7.31 10.99 -7.58
N GLU A 250 8.16 11.88 -7.07
CA GLU A 250 9.60 11.65 -6.98
C GLU A 250 10.11 12.15 -5.64
N THR A 251 10.85 11.29 -4.95
CA THR A 251 11.51 11.60 -3.68
C THR A 251 13.01 11.33 -3.81
N ASN A 252 13.81 12.36 -3.53
CA ASN A 252 15.26 12.26 -3.45
C ASN A 252 15.68 12.58 -2.02
N TYR A 253 16.23 11.60 -1.31
CA TYR A 253 16.75 11.79 0.05
C TYR A 253 18.27 11.75 0.04
N VAL A 254 18.87 12.78 0.64
CA VAL A 254 20.32 12.91 0.82
C VAL A 254 20.60 13.08 2.31
N ASP A 255 21.26 12.11 2.91
CA ASP A 255 21.81 12.25 4.26
C ASP A 255 23.18 12.95 4.18
N GLU A 256 23.20 14.25 4.44
CA GLU A 256 24.43 15.04 4.41
C GLU A 256 25.44 14.66 5.52
N LYS A 257 25.04 13.84 6.52
CA LYS A 257 25.88 13.48 7.67
C LYS A 257 26.53 12.12 7.53
N GLU A 258 25.85 11.16 6.89
CA GLU A 258 26.38 9.85 6.57
C GLU A 258 26.10 9.55 5.09
N ASN A 259 27.15 9.44 4.29
CA ASN A 259 27.07 9.36 2.83
C ASN A 259 26.46 8.03 2.32
N ASP A 260 26.00 7.17 3.22
CA ASP A 260 25.69 5.76 2.99
C ASP A 260 24.17 5.49 2.94
N ASN A 261 23.32 6.49 3.25
CA ASN A 261 21.85 6.36 3.32
C ASN A 261 21.09 7.20 2.27
N ASN A 262 21.77 7.64 1.21
CA ASN A 262 21.12 8.36 0.11
C ASN A 262 20.26 7.38 -0.69
N TYR A 263 19.01 7.77 -0.95
CA TYR A 263 18.12 6.98 -1.81
C TYR A 263 17.33 7.87 -2.75
N GLN A 264 17.03 7.31 -3.91
CA GLN A 264 16.12 7.89 -4.88
C GLN A 264 14.92 6.97 -5.03
N SER A 265 13.72 7.55 -5.01
CA SER A 265 12.48 6.86 -5.31
C SER A 265 11.69 7.66 -6.34
N SER A 266 11.16 6.99 -7.35
CA SER A 266 10.24 7.62 -8.29
C SER A 266 9.11 6.67 -8.63
N SER A 267 7.91 7.22 -8.72
CA SER A 267 6.72 6.53 -9.17
C SER A 267 6.05 7.35 -10.27
N SER A 268 5.49 6.68 -11.25
CA SER A 268 4.74 7.32 -12.32
C SER A 268 3.73 6.36 -12.90
N GLY A 269 2.67 6.89 -13.50
CA GLY A 269 1.66 6.04 -14.08
C GLY A 269 0.60 6.80 -14.83
N SER A 270 -0.44 6.06 -15.19
CA SER A 270 -1.67 6.59 -15.76
C SER A 270 -2.86 5.92 -15.14
N TRP A 271 -3.93 6.70 -14.97
CA TRP A 271 -5.23 6.21 -14.51
C TRP A 271 -6.31 6.59 -15.51
N THR A 272 -7.26 5.69 -15.70
CA THR A 272 -8.58 6.00 -16.27
C THR A 272 -9.60 5.92 -15.14
N LEU A 273 -10.36 7.00 -14.96
CA LEU A 273 -11.41 7.13 -13.96
C LEU A 273 -12.77 7.22 -14.65
N THR A 274 -13.78 6.65 -14.02
CA THR A 274 -15.18 6.74 -14.47
C THR A 274 -16.04 7.37 -13.38
N ALA A 275 -16.89 8.32 -13.75
CA ALA A 275 -17.84 8.97 -12.84
C ALA A 275 -18.90 7.98 -12.33
N LYS A 276 -19.33 8.15 -11.09
CA LYS A 276 -20.30 7.29 -10.41
C LYS A 276 -21.68 7.93 -10.24
#